data_AF-A0A0B8P211-F1
#
_entry.id   AF-A0A0B8P211-F1
#
_cell.length_a   1.000
_cell.length_b   1.000
_cell.length_c   1.000
_cell.angle_alpha   90.00
_cell.angle_beta   90.00
_cell.angle_gamma   90.00
#
_symmetry.space_group_name_H-M   'P 1'
#
loop_
_entity.id
_entity.type
_entity.pdbx_description
1 polymer ?
#
loop_
_entity_poly.entity_id
_entity_poly.type
_entity_poly.pdbx_seq_one_letter_code
_entity_poly.pdbx_strand_id
1 'polypeptide(L)' 'MSKDIFEPFEYPQGFQLFAGVDEVGRGPLVGDVVTAAVILDPNNPIEG' A
#
# COMPACT_ATOMS: atom_id res chain seq x y z
N MET A 1 6.36 -23.82 11.94
CA MET A 1 5.30 -22.89 11.55
C MET A 1 5.01 -23.15 10.09
N SER A 2 3.79 -23.57 9.73
CA SER A 2 3.39 -23.64 8.33
C SER A 2 3.41 -22.22 7.77
N LYS A 3 4.00 -22.03 6.59
CA LYS A 3 3.74 -20.80 5.84
C LYS A 3 2.33 -20.95 5.30
N ASP A 4 1.43 -20.09 5.78
CA ASP A 4 0.13 -19.95 5.14
C ASP A 4 0.39 -19.39 3.73
N ILE A 5 0.08 -20.19 2.72
CA ILE A 5 0.12 -19.76 1.32
C ILE A 5 -1.24 -19.14 1.04
N PHE A 6 -1.27 -17.83 0.88
CA PHE A 6 -2.46 -17.11 0.44
C PHE A 6 -2.56 -17.15 -1.08
N GLU A 7 -3.79 -17.15 -1.57
CA GLU A 7 -4.06 -16.97 -3.00
C GLU A 7 -3.62 -15.57 -3.44
N PRO A 8 -3.22 -15.38 -4.72
CA PRO A 8 -2.88 -14.07 -5.24
C PRO A 8 -4.04 -13.08 -5.07
N PHE A 9 -3.73 -11.84 -4.71
CA PHE A 9 -4.72 -10.78 -4.65
C PHE A 9 -5.15 -10.37 -6.06
N GLU A 10 -6.45 -10.41 -6.35
CA GLU A 10 -7.03 -9.93 -7.59
C GLU A 10 -7.62 -8.53 -7.43
N TYR A 11 -7.24 -7.60 -8.31
CA TYR A 11 -7.79 -6.26 -8.31
C TYR A 11 -9.23 -6.24 -8.84
N PRO A 12 -10.14 -5.47 -8.23
CA PRO A 12 -11.49 -5.30 -8.73
C PRO A 12 -11.51 -4.75 -10.16
N GLN A 13 -12.34 -5.35 -11.01
CA GLN A 13 -12.51 -4.90 -12.38
C GLN A 13 -13.29 -3.57 -12.45
N GLY A 14 -13.04 -2.78 -13.49
CA GLY A 14 -13.72 -1.50 -13.73
C GLY A 14 -13.05 -0.27 -13.12
N PHE A 15 -11.91 -0.45 -12.43
CA PHE A 15 -11.10 0.65 -11.88
C PHE A 15 -9.76 0.74 -12.62
N GLN A 16 -9.29 1.95 -12.86
CA GLN A 16 -8.02 2.22 -13.53
C GLN A 16 -6.94 2.78 -12.58
N LEU A 17 -7.36 3.39 -11.47
CA LEU A 17 -6.47 4.04 -10.52
C LEU A 17 -6.53 3.30 -9.18
N PHE A 18 -5.38 2.87 -8.70
CA PHE A 18 -5.21 2.19 -7.42
C PHE A 18 -4.22 2.99 -6.58
N ALA A 19 -4.57 3.23 -5.33
CA ALA A 19 -3.67 3.89 -4.38
C ALA A 19 -3.06 2.85 -3.44
N GLY A 20 -1.73 2.83 -3.34
CA GLY A 20 -1.05 2.20 -2.20
C GLY A 20 -1.16 3.11 -0.99
N VAL A 21 -1.41 2.56 0.20
CA VAL A 21 -1.54 3.31 1.45
C VAL A 21 -0.58 2.73 2.48
N ASP A 22 0.13 3.59 3.20
CA ASP A 22 1.00 3.19 4.31
C ASP A 22 1.01 4.27 5.40
N GLU A 23 1.36 3.89 6.62
CA GLU A 23 1.44 4.77 7.78
C GLU A 23 2.83 4.84 8.42
N VAL A 24 3.08 5.94 9.12
CA VAL A 24 4.23 6.11 10.00
C VAL A 24 3.77 6.67 11.34
N GLY A 25 4.54 6.37 12.40
CA GLY A 25 4.29 6.93 13.73
C GLY A 25 3.38 6.11 14.64
N ARG A 26 3.11 4.83 14.33
CA ARG A 26 2.34 3.94 15.22
C ARG A 26 3.09 3.49 16.49
N GLY A 27 4.42 3.52 16.46
CA GLY A 27 5.28 3.03 17.55
C GLY A 27 5.66 4.04 18.65
N PRO A 28 5.86 5.34 18.35
CA PRO A 28 6.18 6.36 19.36
C PRO A 28 5.12 6.49 20.48
N LEU A 29 5.55 6.95 21.66
CA LEU A 29 4.68 7.17 22.83
C LEU A 29 3.82 8.45 22.72
N VAL A 30 4.24 9.40 21.88
CA VAL A 30 3.58 10.69 21.67
C VAL A 30 3.88 11.19 20.26
N GLY A 31 2.92 11.93 19.71
CA GLY A 31 2.92 12.41 18.32
C GLY A 31 1.81 11.76 17.51
N ASP A 32 1.50 12.36 16.35
CA ASP A 32 0.44 11.89 15.47
C ASP A 32 0.89 10.66 14.67
N VAL A 33 -0.08 9.82 14.31
CA VAL A 33 0.07 8.84 13.23
C VAL A 33 -0.26 9.54 11.92
N VAL A 34 0.64 9.44 10.95
CA VAL A 34 0.46 10.04 9.62
C VAL A 34 0.40 8.92 8.59
N THR A 35 -0.50 9.04 7.62
CA THR A 35 -0.61 8.11 6.50
C THR A 35 -0.49 8.85 5.17
N ALA A 36 -0.04 8.15 4.14
CA ALA A 36 -0.02 8.63 2.77
C ALA A 36 -0.72 7.63 1.85
N ALA A 37 -1.40 8.14 0.83
CA ALA A 37 -1.98 7.37 -0.25
C ALA A 37 -1.35 7.82 -1.57
N VAL A 38 -0.82 6.88 -2.36
CA VAL A 38 -0.09 7.17 -3.60
C VAL A 38 -0.68 6.38 -4.76
N ILE A 39 -1.08 7.09 -5.81
CA ILE A 39 -1.37 6.53 -7.13
C ILE A 39 -0.14 6.80 -8.01
N LEU A 40 0.49 5.75 -8.54
CA LEU A 40 1.63 5.90 -9.43
C LEU A 40 1.17 6.26 -10.85
N ASP A 41 1.92 7.16 -11.49
CA ASP A 41 1.76 7.42 -12.92
C ASP A 41 2.34 6.24 -13.72
N PRO A 42 1.52 5.54 -14.54
CA PRO A 42 2.01 4.43 -15.35
C PRO A 42 3.10 4.82 -16.36
N ASN A 43 3.21 6.11 -16.71
CA ASN A 43 4.23 6.61 -17.64
C ASN A 43 5.51 7.07 -16.94
N ASN A 44 5.53 7.12 -15.61
CA ASN A 44 6.68 7.55 -14.82
C ASN A 44 6.91 6.59 -13.64
N PRO A 45 7.38 5.36 -13.92
CA PRO A 45 7.61 4.36 -12.88
C PRO A 45 8.78 4.76 -11.97
N ILE A 46 8.73 4.31 -10.72
CA ILE A 46 9.81 4.45 -9.73
C ILE A 46 10.58 3.13 -9.62
N GLU A 47 11.88 3.20 -9.28
CA GLU A 47 12.66 2.01 -8.92
C GLU A 47 12.21 1.48 -7.55
N GLY A 48 12.18 0.15 -7.41
CA GLY A 48 11.79 -0.57 -6.20
C GLY A 48 12.96 -1.28 -5.53
#